data_AF-W0PAE9-F1
#
_entry.id   AF-W0PAE9-F1
#
_cell.length_a   1.000
_cell.length_b   1.000
_cell.length_c   1.000
_cell.angle_alpha   90.00
_cell.angle_beta   90.00
_cell.angle_gamma   90.00
#
_symmetry.space_group_name_H-M   'P 1'
#
loop_
_entity.id
_entity.type
_entity.pdbx_description
1 polymer ?
#
loop_
_entity_poly.entity_id
_entity_poly.type
_entity_poly.pdbx_seq_one_letter_code
_entity_poly.pdbx_strand_id
1 'polypeptide(L)'
;MGRLQSLFRLLILLVAVAGFAPAMAQQDVPVPQLTARVTDTTGTLDQGQKAALEAKLQALEEKKGAQVFVLMVPTVQPDTVESYSRRVFDQWKVGRAKVDDGILFLIAKDDRRMRLEVGYGLEGAVPDALASRIINDYVAPHFKTNDYAGGVNAGVTALVSLIENEALPAPEKKTASDSDEFDEGLIGALGPMLMFGFFLIAFFPPVISAVAAGVMLFAITGNIIWAGVAAIAALVISSIAKKVVPRGSVRGARRNGSILGGGLGGLGGGFGSGRGGGGFGGGGFGGGFGGGGGGSSGGGGASGGW
;
A
#
# COMPACT_ATOMS: atom_id res chain seq x y z
N MET A 1 -18.11 22.30 -67.04
CA MET A 1 -18.56 21.75 -65.74
C MET A 1 -17.63 20.67 -65.16
N GLY A 2 -17.05 19.75 -65.95
CA GLY A 2 -16.23 18.65 -65.41
C GLY A 2 -14.96 19.04 -64.63
N ARG A 3 -14.24 20.11 -65.03
CA ARG A 3 -13.00 20.54 -64.35
C ARG A 3 -13.24 21.04 -62.92
N LEU A 4 -14.38 21.68 -62.66
CA LEU A 4 -14.72 22.19 -61.33
C LEU A 4 -15.08 21.06 -60.36
N GLN A 5 -15.73 20.00 -60.86
CA GLN A 5 -16.03 18.79 -60.09
C GLN A 5 -14.77 17.99 -59.73
N SER A 6 -13.78 17.94 -60.62
CA SER A 6 -12.49 17.29 -60.33
C SER A 6 -11.68 18.05 -59.27
N LEU A 7 -11.68 19.38 -59.30
CA LEU A 7 -11.02 20.20 -58.27
C LEU A 7 -11.67 20.04 -56.89
N PHE A 8 -13.00 19.97 -56.85
CA PHE A 8 -13.74 19.77 -55.59
C PHE A 8 -13.48 18.39 -54.98
N ARG A 9 -13.38 17.34 -55.81
CA ARG A 9 -13.01 15.99 -55.37
C ARG A 9 -11.57 15.92 -54.86
N LEU A 10 -10.64 16.61 -55.51
CA LEU A 10 -9.24 16.69 -55.07
C LEU A 10 -9.13 17.40 -53.72
N LEU A 11 -9.89 18.47 -53.52
CA LEU A 11 -9.93 19.21 -52.25
C LEU A 11 -10.47 18.35 -51.11
N ILE A 12 -11.56 17.61 -51.34
CA ILE A 12 -12.13 16.68 -50.35
C ILE A 12 -11.11 15.57 -50.01
N LEU A 13 -10.40 15.05 -51.01
CA LEU A 13 -9.36 14.04 -50.79
C LEU A 13 -8.19 14.59 -49.96
N LEU A 14 -7.77 15.83 -50.22
CA LEU A 14 -6.70 16.52 -49.48
C LEU A 14 -7.09 16.78 -48.02
N VAL A 15 -8.34 17.19 -47.77
CA VAL A 15 -8.86 17.40 -46.41
C VAL A 15 -9.03 16.06 -45.67
N ALA A 16 -9.46 14.99 -46.35
CA ALA A 16 -9.58 13.66 -45.75
C ALA A 16 -8.22 13.04 -45.39
N VAL A 17 -7.17 13.31 -46.18
CA VAL A 17 -5.80 12.86 -45.88
C VAL A 17 -5.17 13.70 -44.75
N ALA A 18 -5.48 14.99 -44.66
CA ALA A 18 -5.01 15.84 -43.56
C ALA A 18 -5.64 15.52 -42.20
N GLY A 19 -6.87 14.96 -42.18
CA GLY A 19 -7.56 14.54 -40.94
C GLY A 19 -7.09 13.20 -40.35
N PHE A 20 -6.22 12.47 -41.04
CA PHE A 20 -5.71 11.15 -40.64
C PHE A 20 -4.22 11.14 -40.29
N ALA A 21 -3.63 12.29 -39.99
CA ALA A 21 -2.33 12.29 -39.32
C ALA A 21 -2.52 11.67 -37.93
N PRO A 22 -1.88 10.52 -37.61
CA PRO A 22 -1.88 10.05 -36.24
C PRO A 22 -1.26 11.16 -35.41
N ALA A 23 -2.03 11.75 -34.49
CA ALA A 23 -1.46 12.51 -33.42
C ALA A 23 -0.46 11.57 -32.76
N MET A 24 0.84 11.82 -32.95
CA MET A 24 1.88 11.08 -32.25
C MET A 24 1.68 11.44 -30.78
N ALA A 25 0.88 10.65 -30.09
CA ALA A 25 0.75 10.72 -28.65
C ALA A 25 2.15 10.42 -28.12
N GLN A 26 2.78 11.48 -27.62
CA GLN A 26 4.09 11.39 -27.01
C GLN A 26 3.97 10.41 -25.84
N GLN A 27 4.65 9.27 -25.91
CA GLN A 27 4.57 8.26 -24.85
C GLN A 27 5.29 8.82 -23.62
N ASP A 28 4.52 9.06 -22.56
CA ASP A 28 5.07 9.50 -21.27
C ASP A 28 6.05 8.46 -20.72
N VAL A 29 7.11 8.94 -20.06
CA VAL A 29 8.06 8.06 -19.39
C VAL A 29 7.33 7.36 -18.22
N PRO A 30 7.36 6.02 -18.12
CA PRO A 30 6.66 5.31 -17.06
C PRO A 30 7.28 5.64 -15.70
N VAL A 31 6.42 5.71 -14.68
CA VAL A 31 6.85 5.84 -13.29
C VAL A 31 7.13 4.43 -12.74
N PRO A 32 8.33 4.17 -12.19
CA PRO A 32 8.64 2.90 -11.58
C PRO A 32 7.73 2.61 -10.39
N GLN A 33 7.50 1.33 -10.08
CA GLN A 33 6.75 0.97 -8.87
C GLN A 33 7.54 1.32 -7.62
N LEU A 34 6.87 1.92 -6.64
CA LEU A 34 7.45 2.23 -5.36
C LEU A 34 7.61 0.94 -4.53
N THR A 35 8.83 0.42 -4.50
CA THR A 35 9.16 -0.84 -3.79
C THR A 35 10.12 -0.63 -2.62
N ALA A 36 10.81 0.51 -2.60
CA ALA A 36 11.77 0.87 -1.57
C ALA A 36 11.95 2.40 -1.49
N ARG A 37 12.60 2.87 -0.42
CA ARG A 37 12.95 4.29 -0.24
C ARG A 37 13.94 4.78 -1.29
N VAL A 38 14.72 3.86 -1.87
CA VAL A 38 15.69 4.14 -2.93
C VAL A 38 15.38 3.26 -4.13
N THR A 39 14.97 3.88 -5.22
CA THR A 39 14.76 3.21 -6.51
C THR A 39 15.78 3.72 -7.51
N ASP A 40 16.64 2.84 -8.01
CA ASP A 40 17.63 3.17 -9.04
C ASP A 40 17.49 2.18 -10.19
N THR A 41 16.93 2.66 -11.30
CA THR A 41 16.74 1.90 -12.54
C THR A 41 17.94 2.01 -13.48
N THR A 42 18.95 2.83 -13.15
CA THR A 42 20.17 3.02 -13.94
C THR A 42 21.28 2.01 -13.59
N GLY A 43 21.17 1.35 -12.42
CA GLY A 43 22.21 0.47 -11.90
C GLY A 43 23.49 1.20 -11.51
N THR A 44 23.40 2.49 -11.19
CA THR A 44 24.56 3.32 -10.82
C THR A 44 24.95 3.15 -9.36
N LEU A 45 24.00 2.85 -8.48
CA LEU A 45 24.27 2.54 -7.07
C LEU A 45 24.45 1.04 -6.89
N ASP A 46 25.47 0.64 -6.13
CA ASP A 46 25.63 -0.74 -5.70
C ASP A 46 24.64 -1.10 -4.56
N GLN A 47 24.55 -2.38 -4.22
CA GLN A 47 23.62 -2.85 -3.20
C GLN A 47 23.94 -2.31 -1.80
N GLY A 48 25.22 -2.14 -1.44
CA GLY A 48 25.64 -1.61 -0.14
C GLY A 48 25.29 -0.13 0.00
N GLN A 49 25.47 0.65 -1.06
CA GLN A 49 25.08 2.05 -1.15
C GLN A 49 23.57 2.22 -1.03
N LYS A 50 22.78 1.41 -1.75
CA LYS A 50 21.31 1.41 -1.64
C LYS A 50 20.87 1.08 -0.21
N ALA A 51 21.40 0.01 0.38
CA ALA A 51 21.06 -0.39 1.74
C ALA A 51 21.41 0.68 2.79
N ALA A 52 22.56 1.34 2.65
CA ALA A 52 22.96 2.42 3.56
C ALA A 52 22.04 3.64 3.47
N LEU A 53 21.63 4.02 2.25
CA LEU A 53 20.66 5.08 2.03
C LEU A 53 19.27 4.70 2.56
N GLU A 54 18.80 3.49 2.28
CA GLU A 54 17.52 2.99 2.79
C GLU A 54 17.46 2.99 4.32
N ALA A 55 18.52 2.52 5.00
CA ALA A 55 18.59 2.53 6.45
C ALA A 55 18.53 3.95 7.02
N LYS A 56 19.20 4.91 6.39
CA LYS A 56 19.17 6.31 6.80
C LYS A 56 17.79 6.93 6.63
N LEU A 57 17.14 6.69 5.48
CA LEU A 57 15.80 7.21 5.19
C LEU A 57 14.74 6.53 6.07
N GLN A 58 14.88 5.24 6.36
CA GLN A 58 14.03 4.52 7.30
C GLN A 58 14.16 5.08 8.71
N ALA A 59 15.38 5.33 9.20
CA ALA A 59 15.59 5.90 10.52
C ALA A 59 14.96 7.30 10.66
N LEU A 60 15.02 8.13 9.59
CA LEU A 60 14.32 9.41 9.56
C LEU A 60 12.80 9.23 9.68
N GLU A 61 12.22 8.33 8.89
CA GLU A 61 10.78 8.06 8.90
C GLU A 61 10.32 7.52 10.26
N GLU A 62 11.06 6.59 10.88
CA GLU A 62 10.74 6.07 12.21
C GLU A 62 10.83 7.14 13.30
N LYS A 63 11.77 8.08 13.17
CA LYS A 63 12.01 9.13 14.17
C LYS A 63 11.06 10.32 14.04
N LYS A 64 10.71 10.71 12.81
CA LYS A 64 10.01 11.96 12.50
C LYS A 64 8.70 11.78 11.73
N GLY A 65 8.45 10.61 11.16
CA GLY A 65 7.34 10.35 10.24
C GLY A 65 7.55 10.87 8.82
N ALA A 66 8.54 11.75 8.61
CA ALA A 66 8.85 12.31 7.30
C ALA A 66 9.33 11.23 6.33
N GLN A 67 8.79 11.26 5.11
CA GLN A 67 9.08 10.26 4.07
C GLN A 67 9.94 10.89 2.99
N VAL A 68 11.18 10.42 2.87
CA VAL A 68 12.10 10.88 1.82
C VAL A 68 12.41 9.72 0.89
N PHE A 69 12.13 9.91 -0.40
CA PHE A 69 12.36 8.92 -1.46
C PHE A 69 13.44 9.40 -2.43
N VAL A 70 14.29 8.48 -2.87
CA VAL A 70 15.29 8.72 -3.92
C VAL A 70 14.89 7.92 -5.14
N LEU A 71 14.73 8.60 -6.28
CA LEU A 71 14.49 7.96 -7.57
C LEU A 71 15.58 8.37 -8.56
N MET A 72 16.29 7.39 -9.10
CA MET A 72 17.25 7.60 -10.17
C MET A 72 16.82 6.85 -11.43
N VAL A 73 16.66 7.60 -12.51
CA VAL A 73 16.23 7.11 -13.83
C VAL A 73 17.23 7.55 -14.91
N PRO A 74 17.33 6.83 -16.04
CA PRO A 74 18.23 7.21 -17.13
C PRO A 74 17.83 8.58 -17.69
N THR A 75 16.57 8.73 -18.11
CA THR A 75 16.04 9.96 -18.70
C THR A 75 14.59 10.17 -18.26
N VAL A 76 14.17 11.43 -18.24
CA VAL A 76 12.77 11.84 -18.12
C VAL A 76 12.21 12.35 -19.45
N GLN A 77 13.02 12.42 -20.51
CA GLN A 77 12.56 12.91 -21.80
C GLN A 77 11.45 12.01 -22.36
N PRO A 78 10.40 12.60 -22.95
CA PRO A 78 10.33 14.00 -23.37
C PRO A 78 9.67 14.95 -22.34
N ASP A 79 9.44 14.49 -21.10
CA ASP A 79 9.01 15.35 -20.00
C ASP A 79 10.12 16.28 -19.51
N THR A 80 9.76 17.28 -18.70
CA THR A 80 10.74 18.01 -17.89
C THR A 80 10.94 17.29 -16.56
N VAL A 81 12.07 17.54 -15.89
CA VAL A 81 12.34 16.94 -14.57
C VAL A 81 11.28 17.36 -13.54
N GLU A 82 10.74 18.57 -13.68
CA GLU A 82 9.63 19.11 -12.89
C GLU A 82 8.32 18.34 -13.13
N SER A 83 7.88 18.20 -14.39
CA SER A 83 6.62 17.48 -14.69
C SER A 83 6.70 16.00 -14.32
N TYR A 84 7.84 15.35 -14.60
CA TYR A 84 8.07 13.97 -14.21
C TYR A 84 8.08 13.79 -12.69
N SER A 85 8.80 14.65 -11.95
CA SER A 85 8.86 14.56 -10.48
C SER A 85 7.49 14.69 -9.82
N ARG A 86 6.64 15.60 -10.30
CA ARG A 86 5.28 15.78 -9.78
C ARG A 86 4.44 14.54 -10.03
N ARG A 87 4.50 13.97 -11.24
CA ARG A 87 3.81 12.73 -11.57
C ARG A 87 4.25 11.57 -10.68
N VAL A 88 5.55 11.44 -10.43
CA VAL A 88 6.08 10.45 -9.49
C VAL A 88 5.55 10.70 -8.09
N PHE A 89 5.64 11.94 -7.58
CA PHE A 89 5.17 12.33 -6.25
C PHE A 89 3.70 11.96 -6.03
N ASP A 90 2.85 12.29 -7.01
CA ASP A 90 1.41 12.03 -6.99
C ASP A 90 1.07 10.53 -7.05
N GLN A 91 1.80 9.76 -7.87
CA GLN A 91 1.57 8.32 -8.03
C GLN A 91 2.11 7.52 -6.86
N TRP A 92 3.28 7.91 -6.34
CA TRP A 92 3.90 7.29 -5.18
C TRP A 92 3.27 7.72 -3.86
N LYS A 93 2.39 8.74 -3.89
CA LYS A 93 1.70 9.25 -2.71
C LYS A 93 2.70 9.67 -1.63
N VAL A 94 3.73 10.41 -2.03
CA VAL A 94 4.87 10.75 -1.18
C VAL A 94 4.46 11.61 0.01
N GLY A 95 4.85 11.22 1.23
CA GLY A 95 4.50 11.90 2.49
C GLY A 95 3.23 11.35 3.11
N ARG A 96 2.95 11.68 4.38
CA ARG A 96 1.71 11.25 5.06
C ARG A 96 0.54 12.16 4.68
N ALA A 97 -0.63 11.58 4.41
CA ALA A 97 -1.85 12.34 4.13
C ALA A 97 -2.14 13.35 5.26
N LYS A 98 -2.50 14.58 4.88
CA LYS A 98 -2.80 15.72 5.77
C LYS A 98 -1.60 16.30 6.54
N VAL A 99 -0.46 15.61 6.56
CA VAL A 99 0.79 16.13 7.14
C VAL A 99 1.69 16.66 6.04
N ASP A 100 1.65 16.03 4.85
CA ASP A 100 2.38 16.45 3.65
C ASP A 100 3.91 16.50 3.86
N ASP A 101 4.43 15.61 4.71
CA ASP A 101 5.84 15.52 5.11
C ASP A 101 6.68 14.62 4.19
N GLY A 102 6.45 14.74 2.89
CA GLY A 102 7.11 13.97 1.85
C GLY A 102 8.17 14.75 1.08
N ILE A 103 9.29 14.12 0.72
CA ILE A 103 10.25 14.65 -0.27
C ILE A 103 10.57 13.57 -1.29
N LEU A 104 10.54 13.94 -2.58
CA LEU A 104 11.11 13.13 -3.65
C LEU A 104 12.39 13.78 -4.16
N PHE A 105 13.49 13.04 -4.08
CA PHE A 105 14.75 13.38 -4.72
C PHE A 105 14.90 12.59 -6.02
N LEU A 106 14.59 13.25 -7.14
CA LEU A 106 14.66 12.70 -8.48
C LEU A 106 15.98 13.06 -9.16
N ILE A 107 16.64 12.06 -9.75
CA ILE A 107 17.82 12.22 -10.60
C ILE A 107 17.56 11.59 -11.97
N ALA A 108 17.60 12.41 -13.03
CA ALA A 108 17.61 11.99 -14.42
C ALA A 108 19.06 12.02 -14.92
N LYS A 109 19.72 10.85 -14.86
CA LYS A 109 21.18 10.75 -14.97
C LYS A 109 21.71 11.19 -16.33
N ASP A 110 21.11 10.70 -17.41
CA ASP A 110 21.56 10.96 -18.79
C ASP A 110 21.18 12.37 -19.24
N ASP A 111 20.09 12.91 -18.68
CA ASP A 111 19.66 14.30 -18.90
C ASP A 111 20.52 15.31 -18.13
N ARG A 112 21.34 14.85 -17.17
CA ARG A 112 22.08 15.71 -16.22
C ARG A 112 21.18 16.70 -15.48
N ARG A 113 19.98 16.23 -15.11
CA ARG A 113 18.97 17.01 -14.38
C ARG A 113 18.58 16.30 -13.10
N MET A 114 18.27 17.08 -12.08
CA MET A 114 17.78 16.58 -10.79
C MET A 114 16.77 17.55 -10.21
N ARG A 115 15.90 17.04 -9.35
CA ARG A 115 14.88 17.82 -8.65
C ARG A 115 14.63 17.27 -7.26
N LEU A 116 14.48 18.19 -6.32
CA LEU A 116 13.84 17.96 -5.04
C LEU A 116 12.41 18.49 -5.15
N GLU A 117 11.42 17.60 -5.02
CA GLU A 117 10.02 17.93 -4.86
C GLU A 117 9.68 17.84 -3.38
N VAL A 118 9.23 18.94 -2.78
CA VAL A 118 9.01 19.05 -1.33
C VAL A 118 7.51 19.20 -1.06
N GLY A 119 6.96 18.35 -0.21
CA GLY A 119 5.58 18.43 0.27
C GLY A 119 5.36 19.60 1.23
N TYR A 120 4.12 20.09 1.30
CA TYR A 120 3.78 21.30 2.06
C TYR A 120 4.20 21.27 3.53
N GLY A 121 4.16 20.11 4.17
CA GLY A 121 4.54 19.94 5.58
C GLY A 121 6.03 20.15 5.85
N LEU A 122 6.86 20.16 4.81
CA LEU A 122 8.32 20.33 4.90
C LEU A 122 8.82 21.63 4.27
N GLU A 123 7.97 22.49 3.73
CA GLU A 123 8.39 23.78 3.16
C GLU A 123 9.03 24.72 4.20
N GLY A 124 8.64 24.60 5.49
CA GLY A 124 9.28 25.34 6.58
C GLY A 124 10.73 24.88 6.84
N ALA A 125 10.97 23.57 6.80
CA ALA A 125 12.28 22.96 7.05
C ALA A 125 13.19 23.01 5.81
N VAL A 126 12.62 22.78 4.64
CA VAL A 126 13.31 22.66 3.35
C VAL A 126 12.61 23.56 2.32
N PRO A 127 12.68 24.90 2.49
CA PRO A 127 12.19 25.83 1.48
C PRO A 127 13.02 25.73 0.20
N ASP A 128 12.48 26.23 -0.92
CA ASP A 128 13.11 26.22 -2.25
C ASP A 128 14.57 26.69 -2.26
N ALA A 129 14.89 27.71 -1.45
CA ALA A 129 16.24 28.23 -1.32
C ALA A 129 17.21 27.19 -0.72
N LEU A 130 16.80 26.44 0.30
CA LEU A 130 17.61 25.37 0.88
C LEU A 130 17.65 24.14 -0.02
N ALA A 131 16.54 23.78 -0.68
CA ALA A 131 16.53 22.71 -1.68
C ALA A 131 17.51 23.00 -2.83
N SER A 132 17.50 24.23 -3.36
CA SER A 132 18.42 24.68 -4.40
C SER A 132 19.87 24.65 -3.91
N ARG A 133 20.11 25.07 -2.67
CA ARG A 133 21.44 24.99 -2.06
C ARG A 133 21.93 23.56 -1.91
N ILE A 134 21.09 22.62 -1.48
CA ILE A 134 21.43 21.20 -1.39
C ILE A 134 21.90 20.69 -2.75
N ILE A 135 21.11 20.96 -3.80
CA ILE A 135 21.43 20.55 -5.16
C ILE A 135 22.77 21.15 -5.63
N ASN A 136 22.98 22.45 -5.46
CA ASN A 136 24.13 23.15 -6.03
C ASN A 136 25.42 22.98 -5.23
N ASP A 137 25.35 22.98 -3.89
CA ASP A 137 26.52 22.98 -3.01
C ASP A 137 26.95 21.56 -2.61
N TYR A 138 26.01 20.61 -2.53
CA TYR A 138 26.28 19.27 -1.99
C TYR A 138 26.16 18.16 -3.05
N VAL A 139 25.23 18.25 -3.99
CA VAL A 139 25.02 17.16 -4.98
C VAL A 139 25.81 17.40 -6.25
N ALA A 140 25.62 18.56 -6.90
CA ALA A 140 26.21 18.87 -8.20
C ALA A 140 27.74 18.72 -8.24
N PRO A 141 28.53 19.13 -7.23
CA PRO A 141 29.98 18.98 -7.26
C PRO A 141 30.44 17.52 -7.38
N HIS A 142 29.78 16.60 -6.67
CA HIS A 142 30.06 15.17 -6.75
C HIS A 142 29.71 14.61 -8.13
N PHE A 143 28.54 14.97 -8.65
CA PHE A 143 28.07 14.48 -9.95
C PHE A 143 28.94 14.97 -11.12
N LYS A 144 29.53 16.18 -11.02
CA LYS A 144 30.54 16.68 -11.98
C LYS A 144 31.77 15.77 -12.07
N THR A 145 32.10 15.06 -10.99
CA THR A 145 33.21 14.11 -10.92
C THR A 145 32.77 12.65 -11.11
N ASN A 146 31.52 12.42 -11.54
CA ASN A 146 30.87 11.10 -11.65
C ASN A 146 30.74 10.32 -10.33
N ASP A 147 30.86 10.99 -9.19
CA ASP A 147 30.61 10.41 -7.87
C ASP A 147 29.11 10.47 -7.53
N TYR A 148 28.31 9.65 -8.20
CA TYR A 148 26.86 9.65 -8.01
C TYR A 148 26.45 9.18 -6.61
N ALA A 149 27.11 8.15 -6.08
CA ALA A 149 26.81 7.63 -4.75
C ALA A 149 27.12 8.66 -3.65
N GLY A 150 28.28 9.33 -3.73
CA GLY A 150 28.65 10.40 -2.82
C GLY A 150 27.68 11.58 -2.90
N GLY A 151 27.31 12.01 -4.11
CA GLY A 151 26.36 13.11 -4.29
C GLY A 151 24.96 12.81 -3.75
N VAL A 152 24.42 11.61 -4.01
CA VAL A 152 23.11 11.20 -3.46
C VAL A 152 23.17 11.15 -1.93
N ASN A 153 24.21 10.53 -1.36
CA ASN A 153 24.38 10.45 0.08
C ASN A 153 24.56 11.83 0.74
N ALA A 154 25.30 12.74 0.12
CA ALA A 154 25.46 14.12 0.59
C ALA A 154 24.13 14.87 0.60
N GLY A 155 23.36 14.78 -0.49
CA GLY A 155 22.02 15.36 -0.59
C GLY A 155 21.07 14.82 0.47
N VAL A 156 20.99 13.50 0.61
CA VAL A 156 20.15 12.85 1.64
C VAL A 156 20.58 13.24 3.05
N THR A 157 21.88 13.32 3.33
CA THR A 157 22.38 13.71 4.65
C THR A 157 21.99 15.16 5.00
N ALA A 158 22.08 16.06 4.03
CA ALA A 158 21.66 17.45 4.21
C ALA A 158 20.14 17.56 4.46
N LEU A 159 19.32 16.82 3.69
CA LEU A 159 17.87 16.75 3.90
C LEU A 159 17.52 16.23 5.29
N VAL A 160 18.10 15.10 5.70
CA VAL A 160 17.89 14.51 7.03
C VAL A 160 18.21 15.53 8.12
N SER A 161 19.34 16.24 8.01
CA SER A 161 19.77 17.23 9.00
C SER A 161 18.78 18.40 9.13
N LEU A 162 18.19 18.87 8.02
CA LEU A 162 17.18 19.92 8.07
C LEU A 162 15.88 19.43 8.73
N ILE A 163 15.39 18.26 8.30
CA ILE A 163 14.14 17.67 8.80
C ILE A 163 14.26 17.28 10.29
N GLU A 164 15.43 16.85 10.74
CA GLU A 164 15.66 16.51 12.15
C GLU A 164 15.44 17.69 13.10
N ASN A 165 15.69 18.91 12.62
CA ASN A 165 15.50 20.15 13.37
C ASN A 165 14.06 20.69 13.29
N GLU A 166 13.20 20.10 12.47
CA GLU A 166 11.81 20.53 12.30
C GLU A 166 10.88 19.91 13.35
N ALA A 167 9.85 20.68 13.74
CA ALA A 167 8.79 20.25 14.66
C ALA A 167 7.65 19.57 13.87
N LEU A 168 7.80 18.27 13.60
CA LEU A 168 6.78 17.47 12.92
C LEU A 168 5.87 16.72 13.90
N PRO A 169 4.59 16.48 13.54
CA PRO A 169 3.72 15.57 14.29
C PRO A 169 4.37 14.20 14.42
N ALA A 170 4.35 13.64 15.63
CA ALA A 170 4.97 12.35 15.91
C ALA A 170 4.45 11.28 14.92
N PRO A 171 5.31 10.36 14.45
CA PRO A 171 4.85 9.23 13.67
C PRO A 171 3.84 8.43 14.49
N GLU A 172 2.72 8.06 13.86
CA GLU A 172 1.79 7.12 14.47
C GLU A 172 2.55 5.81 14.71
N LYS A 173 2.76 5.46 15.98
CA LYS A 173 3.31 4.16 16.32
C LYS A 173 2.30 3.14 15.82
N LYS A 174 2.63 2.42 14.75
CA LYS A 174 2.02 1.13 14.42
C LYS A 174 2.25 0.22 15.62
N THR A 175 1.33 0.27 16.58
CA THR A 175 1.25 -0.76 17.59
C THR A 175 1.00 -2.04 16.81
N ALA A 176 1.80 -3.06 17.07
CA ALA A 176 1.63 -4.40 16.49
C ALA A 176 0.39 -5.09 17.10
N SER A 177 -0.74 -4.40 17.01
CA SER A 177 -2.08 -4.79 17.39
C SER A 177 -3.07 -4.38 16.29
N ASP A 178 -2.64 -4.31 15.03
CA ASP A 178 -3.52 -4.55 13.89
C ASP A 178 -3.68 -6.06 13.72
N SER A 179 -4.18 -6.72 14.77
CA SER A 179 -5.03 -7.87 14.58
C SER A 179 -6.41 -7.30 14.29
N ASP A 180 -6.71 -7.24 13.00
CA ASP A 180 -8.06 -7.21 12.48
C ASP A 180 -8.92 -5.95 12.76
N GLU A 181 -8.60 -4.83 12.10
CA GLU A 181 -9.67 -4.00 11.54
C GLU A 181 -10.32 -4.81 10.39
N PHE A 182 -11.10 -5.81 10.76
CA PHE A 182 -12.16 -6.27 9.91
C PHE A 182 -13.05 -5.06 9.64
N ASP A 183 -13.08 -4.61 8.39
CA ASP A 183 -13.97 -3.58 7.87
C ASP A 183 -15.36 -3.72 8.54
N GLU A 184 -15.75 -2.77 9.40
CA GLU A 184 -17.02 -2.83 10.14
C GLU A 184 -18.19 -2.99 9.15
N GLY A 185 -18.04 -2.52 7.91
CA GLY A 185 -18.99 -2.75 6.83
C GLY A 185 -19.08 -4.22 6.40
N LEU A 186 -17.94 -4.93 6.35
CA LEU A 186 -17.87 -6.34 5.97
C LEU A 186 -18.33 -7.26 7.10
N ILE A 187 -17.98 -6.99 8.37
CA ILE A 187 -18.53 -7.74 9.52
C ILE A 187 -20.02 -7.43 9.71
N GLY A 188 -20.45 -6.18 9.54
CA GLY A 188 -21.86 -5.81 9.61
C GLY A 188 -22.71 -6.53 8.55
N ALA A 189 -22.17 -6.69 7.33
CA ALA A 189 -22.85 -7.36 6.23
C ALA A 189 -22.74 -8.90 6.29
N LEU A 190 -21.57 -9.45 6.61
CA LEU A 190 -21.31 -10.89 6.60
C LEU A 190 -21.60 -11.57 7.94
N GLY A 191 -21.56 -10.85 9.06
CA GLY A 191 -21.79 -11.38 10.41
C GLY A 191 -23.15 -12.08 10.55
N PRO A 192 -24.27 -11.44 10.19
CA PRO A 192 -25.58 -12.07 10.18
C PRO A 192 -25.66 -13.28 9.25
N MET A 193 -24.96 -13.21 8.11
CA MET A 193 -24.92 -14.28 7.10
C MET A 193 -24.12 -15.51 7.57
N LEU A 194 -22.99 -15.31 8.24
CA LEU A 194 -22.19 -16.37 8.84
C LEU A 194 -22.92 -17.01 10.03
N MET A 195 -23.58 -16.21 10.85
CA MET A 195 -24.44 -16.69 11.94
C MET A 195 -25.61 -17.51 11.41
N PHE A 196 -26.25 -17.05 10.33
CA PHE A 196 -27.34 -17.79 9.67
C PHE A 196 -26.84 -19.08 9.00
N GLY A 197 -25.68 -19.05 8.35
CA GLY A 197 -25.04 -20.25 7.78
C GLY A 197 -24.71 -21.28 8.86
N PHE A 198 -24.15 -20.85 9.99
CA PHE A 198 -23.89 -21.71 11.14
C PHE A 198 -25.17 -22.29 11.73
N PHE A 199 -26.22 -21.47 11.89
CA PHE A 199 -27.54 -21.91 12.34
C PHE A 199 -28.14 -22.99 11.42
N LEU A 200 -28.06 -22.82 10.11
CA LEU A 200 -28.54 -23.82 9.16
C LEU A 200 -27.75 -25.14 9.26
N ILE A 201 -26.44 -25.07 9.40
CA ILE A 201 -25.58 -26.26 9.56
C ILE A 201 -25.90 -27.00 10.86
N ALA A 202 -26.13 -26.27 11.95
CA ALA A 202 -26.38 -26.83 13.28
C ALA A 202 -27.78 -27.45 13.42
N PHE A 203 -28.83 -26.80 12.88
CA PHE A 203 -30.22 -27.16 13.17
C PHE A 203 -30.95 -27.89 12.02
N PHE A 204 -30.48 -27.78 10.78
CA PHE A 204 -31.17 -28.37 9.62
C PHE A 204 -30.40 -29.55 9.01
N PRO A 205 -31.06 -30.52 8.34
CA PRO A 205 -30.41 -31.62 7.63
C PRO A 205 -29.33 -31.18 6.62
N PRO A 206 -28.26 -31.97 6.39
CA PRO A 206 -27.12 -31.57 5.54
C PRO A 206 -27.49 -31.09 4.13
N VAL A 207 -28.50 -31.73 3.53
CA VAL A 207 -28.99 -31.39 2.20
C VAL A 207 -29.65 -30.00 2.19
N ILE A 208 -30.40 -29.66 3.23
CA ILE A 208 -31.10 -28.36 3.35
C ILE A 208 -30.08 -27.24 3.60
N SER A 209 -29.07 -27.48 4.46
CA SER A 209 -27.98 -26.51 4.66
C SER A 209 -27.15 -26.29 3.39
N ALA A 210 -26.93 -27.33 2.58
CA ALA A 210 -26.18 -27.24 1.33
C ALA A 210 -26.91 -26.41 0.27
N VAL A 211 -28.21 -26.67 0.06
CA VAL A 211 -29.04 -25.93 -0.88
C VAL A 211 -29.14 -24.46 -0.46
N ALA A 212 -29.37 -24.19 0.83
CA ALA A 212 -29.46 -22.83 1.34
C ALA A 212 -28.15 -22.04 1.18
N ALA A 213 -26.99 -22.64 1.46
CA ALA A 213 -25.69 -21.99 1.25
C ALA A 213 -25.43 -21.66 -0.23
N GLY A 214 -25.77 -22.57 -1.14
CA GLY A 214 -25.64 -22.35 -2.58
C GLY A 214 -26.56 -21.23 -3.10
N VAL A 215 -27.84 -21.25 -2.70
CA VAL A 215 -28.82 -20.23 -3.10
C VAL A 215 -28.42 -18.85 -2.56
N MET A 216 -27.94 -18.78 -1.32
CA MET A 216 -27.52 -17.53 -0.70
C MET A 216 -26.30 -16.92 -1.40
N LEU A 217 -25.29 -17.74 -1.72
CA LEU A 217 -24.10 -17.25 -2.43
C LEU A 217 -24.41 -16.88 -3.89
N PHE A 218 -25.32 -17.60 -4.55
CA PHE A 218 -25.81 -17.24 -5.88
C PHE A 218 -26.53 -15.89 -5.88
N ALA A 219 -27.39 -15.64 -4.88
CA ALA A 219 -28.13 -14.38 -4.76
C ALA A 219 -27.21 -13.16 -4.58
N ILE A 220 -26.03 -13.35 -3.98
CA ILE A 220 -25.06 -12.27 -3.73
C ILE A 220 -24.13 -12.06 -4.93
N THR A 221 -23.64 -13.14 -5.53
CA THR A 221 -22.55 -13.08 -6.50
C THR A 221 -23.00 -13.21 -7.95
N GLY A 222 -24.22 -13.71 -8.19
CA GLY A 222 -24.73 -14.06 -9.52
C GLY A 222 -23.95 -15.19 -10.21
N ASN A 223 -22.98 -15.82 -9.52
CA ASN A 223 -22.06 -16.78 -10.11
C ASN A 223 -22.38 -18.22 -9.66
N ILE A 224 -22.78 -19.05 -10.61
CA ILE A 224 -23.21 -20.44 -10.36
C ILE A 224 -22.06 -21.36 -9.94
N ILE A 225 -20.83 -21.07 -10.36
CA ILE A 225 -19.65 -21.89 -10.02
C ILE A 225 -19.37 -21.80 -8.52
N TRP A 226 -19.30 -20.57 -8.00
CA TRP A 226 -19.09 -20.34 -6.58
C TRP A 226 -20.26 -20.83 -5.73
N ALA A 227 -21.50 -20.65 -6.19
CA ALA A 227 -22.68 -21.21 -5.54
C ALA A 227 -22.61 -22.74 -5.41
N GLY A 228 -22.16 -23.45 -6.45
CA GLY A 228 -21.95 -24.89 -6.42
C GLY A 228 -20.87 -25.31 -5.42
N VAL A 229 -19.74 -24.60 -5.38
CA VAL A 229 -18.65 -24.84 -4.42
C VAL A 229 -19.13 -24.68 -2.98
N ALA A 230 -19.89 -23.62 -2.68
CA ALA A 230 -20.43 -23.39 -1.34
C ALA A 230 -21.45 -24.46 -0.92
N ALA A 231 -22.31 -24.91 -1.84
CA ALA A 231 -23.26 -25.98 -1.55
C ALA A 231 -22.55 -27.30 -1.19
N ILE A 232 -21.51 -27.67 -1.95
CA ILE A 232 -20.72 -28.88 -1.69
C ILE A 232 -19.97 -28.76 -0.36
N ALA A 233 -19.33 -27.62 -0.09
CA ALA A 233 -18.64 -27.37 1.16
C ALA A 233 -19.58 -27.48 2.37
N ALA A 234 -20.75 -26.85 2.30
CA ALA A 234 -21.77 -26.92 3.36
C ALA A 234 -22.29 -28.34 3.56
N LEU A 235 -22.46 -29.14 2.50
CA LEU A 235 -22.87 -30.55 2.60
C LEU A 235 -21.83 -31.39 3.35
N VAL A 236 -20.56 -31.23 3.01
CA VAL A 236 -19.44 -31.96 3.63
C VAL A 236 -19.31 -31.57 5.10
N ILE A 237 -19.25 -30.27 5.39
CA ILE A 237 -19.11 -29.73 6.75
C ILE A 237 -20.30 -30.18 7.63
N SER A 238 -21.53 -30.04 7.14
CA SER A 238 -22.75 -30.41 7.87
C SER A 238 -22.88 -31.92 8.11
N SER A 239 -22.36 -32.75 7.19
CA SER A 239 -22.34 -34.21 7.34
C SER A 239 -21.31 -34.69 8.35
N ILE A 240 -20.16 -34.01 8.42
CA ILE A 240 -19.10 -34.29 9.40
C ILE A 240 -19.52 -33.78 10.79
N ALA A 241 -20.02 -32.54 10.89
CA ALA A 241 -20.45 -31.94 12.14
C ALA A 241 -21.49 -32.80 12.88
N LYS A 242 -22.44 -33.42 12.15
CA LYS A 242 -23.48 -34.29 12.74
C LYS A 242 -22.98 -35.66 13.18
N LYS A 243 -21.80 -36.09 12.76
CA LYS A 243 -21.14 -37.32 13.22
C LYS A 243 -20.22 -37.05 14.41
N VAL A 244 -19.66 -35.85 14.52
CA VAL A 244 -18.67 -35.47 15.54
C VAL A 244 -19.32 -34.86 16.79
N VAL A 245 -20.48 -34.20 16.69
CA VAL A 245 -21.20 -33.65 17.84
C VAL A 245 -22.12 -34.73 18.46
N PRO A 246 -21.86 -35.21 19.70
CA PRO A 246 -22.74 -36.17 20.37
C PRO A 246 -24.11 -35.53 20.58
N ARG A 247 -25.16 -36.14 20.00
CA ARG A 247 -26.54 -35.77 20.33
C ARG A 247 -26.82 -36.17 21.78
N GLY A 248 -26.68 -35.23 22.70
CA GLY A 248 -27.29 -35.33 24.02
C GLY A 248 -28.77 -35.66 23.83
N SER A 249 -29.16 -36.86 24.28
CA SER A 249 -30.50 -37.39 24.11
C SER A 249 -31.51 -36.56 24.90
N VAL A 250 -32.21 -35.63 24.23
CA VAL A 250 -33.49 -35.13 24.73
C VAL A 250 -34.53 -36.21 24.45
N ARG A 251 -34.50 -37.28 25.25
CA ARG A 251 -35.52 -38.32 25.28
C ARG A 251 -35.82 -38.66 26.74
N GLY A 252 -36.89 -38.06 27.27
CA GLY A 252 -37.51 -38.54 28.50
C GLY A 252 -37.93 -37.52 29.55
N ALA A 253 -38.48 -36.35 29.20
CA ALA A 253 -39.22 -35.53 30.19
C ALA A 253 -40.66 -36.05 30.34
N ARG A 254 -40.82 -37.19 31.04
CA ARG A 254 -42.07 -37.61 31.70
C ARG A 254 -41.73 -38.39 32.96
N ARG A 255 -41.72 -37.72 34.11
CA ARG A 255 -42.44 -38.13 35.33
C ARG A 255 -42.19 -37.14 36.48
N ASN A 256 -43.32 -36.76 37.09
CA ASN A 256 -43.53 -36.14 38.39
C ASN A 256 -42.38 -36.20 39.41
N GLY A 257 -42.32 -35.16 40.25
CA GLY A 257 -41.90 -35.35 41.63
C GLY A 257 -41.11 -34.17 42.18
N SER A 258 -41.81 -33.15 42.63
CA SER A 258 -41.36 -32.26 43.69
C SER A 258 -40.76 -33.04 44.87
N ILE A 259 -39.83 -32.39 45.59
CA ILE A 259 -39.46 -32.55 47.01
C ILE A 259 -37.99 -33.02 47.26
N LEU A 260 -37.27 -32.16 48.00
CA LEU A 260 -36.13 -32.41 48.91
C LEU A 260 -34.76 -32.84 48.34
N GLY A 261 -33.73 -32.03 48.67
CA GLY A 261 -32.56 -32.57 49.38
C GLY A 261 -31.17 -32.21 48.85
N GLY A 262 -30.48 -31.31 49.58
CA GLY A 262 -29.01 -31.24 49.71
C GLY A 262 -28.27 -30.60 48.53
N GLY A 263 -27.22 -29.80 48.70
CA GLY A 263 -26.39 -29.48 49.85
C GLY A 263 -25.17 -28.71 49.34
N LEU A 264 -24.62 -27.88 50.23
CA LEU A 264 -23.46 -27.00 50.06
C LEU A 264 -22.16 -27.67 49.58
N GLY A 265 -21.30 -26.86 48.95
CA GLY A 265 -19.84 -27.04 48.81
C GLY A 265 -19.39 -26.72 47.38
N GLY A 266 -18.53 -25.75 47.07
CA GLY A 266 -17.43 -25.10 47.78
C GLY A 266 -16.22 -25.07 46.84
N LEU A 267 -15.37 -24.04 46.96
CA LEU A 267 -14.04 -23.83 46.30
C LEU A 267 -14.09 -23.18 44.90
N GLY A 268 -13.55 -21.99 44.62
CA GLY A 268 -12.67 -21.12 45.40
C GLY A 268 -11.17 -21.43 45.19
N GLY A 269 -10.53 -20.72 44.24
CA GLY A 269 -9.13 -20.28 44.29
C GLY A 269 -8.00 -21.27 43.93
N GLY A 270 -7.08 -20.85 43.06
CA GLY A 270 -5.82 -21.57 42.81
C GLY A 270 -4.89 -20.86 41.82
N PHE A 271 -4.09 -19.92 42.33
CA PHE A 271 -2.91 -19.37 41.65
C PHE A 271 -1.85 -20.46 41.50
N GLY A 272 -1.21 -20.56 40.33
CA GLY A 272 -0.13 -21.49 40.07
C GLY A 272 0.92 -20.89 39.13
N SER A 273 2.00 -20.38 39.71
CA SER A 273 3.22 -19.94 39.05
C SER A 273 3.97 -21.12 38.41
N GLY A 274 4.26 -21.04 37.11
CA GLY A 274 5.08 -22.00 36.38
C GLY A 274 6.19 -21.30 35.61
N ARG A 275 7.43 -21.56 36.02
CA ARG A 275 8.70 -21.07 35.45
C ARG A 275 9.20 -22.05 34.38
N GLY A 276 9.67 -21.53 33.25
CA GLY A 276 10.40 -22.24 32.19
C GLY A 276 10.17 -21.51 30.87
N GLY A 277 11.15 -21.24 30.00
CA GLY A 277 12.53 -21.64 29.86
C GLY A 277 12.85 -21.50 28.36
N GLY A 278 13.95 -20.82 28.01
CA GLY A 278 14.67 -20.90 26.73
C GLY A 278 13.91 -20.78 25.41
N GLY A 279 14.18 -19.71 24.66
CA GLY A 279 13.83 -19.61 23.24
C GLY A 279 14.57 -18.48 22.56
N PHE A 280 15.79 -18.75 22.08
CA PHE A 280 16.47 -17.90 21.12
C PHE A 280 15.74 -18.05 19.77
N GLY A 281 14.92 -17.07 19.42
CA GLY A 281 14.30 -16.94 18.11
C GLY A 281 14.85 -15.71 17.41
N GLY A 282 15.80 -15.91 16.49
CA GLY A 282 16.21 -14.89 15.53
C GLY A 282 15.02 -14.53 14.64
N GLY A 283 14.38 -13.41 14.95
CA GLY A 283 13.35 -12.81 14.11
C GLY A 283 14.02 -12.00 13.02
N GLY A 284 14.00 -12.51 11.78
CA GLY A 284 14.26 -11.69 10.61
C GLY A 284 13.22 -10.58 10.54
N PHE A 285 13.66 -9.33 10.63
CA PHE A 285 12.83 -8.15 10.44
C PHE A 285 12.49 -8.02 8.95
N GLY A 286 11.53 -8.82 8.48
CA GLY A 286 10.87 -8.64 7.20
C GLY A 286 9.76 -7.60 7.35
N GLY A 287 10.13 -6.35 7.66
CA GLY A 287 9.22 -5.22 7.57
C GLY A 287 8.93 -4.98 6.09
N GLY A 288 7.78 -5.43 5.60
CA GLY A 288 7.33 -5.11 4.26
C GLY A 288 7.33 -3.60 4.07
N PHE A 289 7.97 -3.13 3.00
CA PHE A 289 7.99 -1.71 2.66
C PHE A 289 6.54 -1.24 2.43
N GLY A 290 6.06 -0.36 3.31
CA GLY A 290 4.81 0.37 3.11
C GLY A 290 5.07 1.53 2.17
N GLY A 291 4.29 1.66 1.10
CA GLY A 291 4.40 2.78 0.16
C GLY A 291 4.16 4.15 0.80
N GLY A 292 4.15 5.20 -0.02
CA GLY A 292 3.88 6.56 0.45
C GLY A 292 2.50 6.72 1.09
N GLY A 293 2.40 7.63 2.05
CA GLY A 293 1.22 7.83 2.89
C GLY A 293 0.14 8.79 2.36
N GLY A 294 0.31 9.38 1.16
CA GLY A 294 -0.68 10.29 0.55
C GLY A 294 -0.46 11.79 0.72
N GLY A 295 0.77 12.26 0.93
CA GLY A 295 1.08 13.68 1.00
C GLY A 295 0.91 14.44 -0.33
N SER A 296 0.80 15.76 -0.24
CA SER A 296 0.61 16.72 -1.35
C SER A 296 1.78 17.70 -1.45
N SER A 297 2.12 18.11 -2.68
CA SER A 297 3.10 19.15 -2.98
C SER A 297 2.47 20.25 -3.83
N GLY A 298 2.80 21.51 -3.54
CA GLY A 298 2.43 22.68 -4.35
C GLY A 298 3.34 22.95 -5.54
N GLY A 299 4.31 22.08 -5.81
CA GLY A 299 5.42 22.36 -6.70
C GLY A 299 6.66 22.94 -6.01
N GLY A 300 6.68 22.92 -4.67
CA GLY A 300 7.82 23.35 -3.86
C GLY A 300 9.08 22.53 -4.12
N GLY A 301 10.22 23.09 -3.73
CA GLY A 301 11.56 22.54 -3.91
C GLY A 301 12.36 23.21 -5.02
N ALA A 302 13.29 22.47 -5.63
CA ALA A 302 14.23 23.05 -6.59
C ALA A 302 14.69 22.04 -7.64
N SER A 303 15.01 22.53 -8.84
CA SER A 303 15.68 21.75 -9.88
C SER A 303 17.08 22.28 -10.18
N GLY A 304 17.97 21.41 -10.65
CA GLY A 304 19.33 21.77 -11.03
C GLY A 304 19.95 20.74 -11.97
N GLY A 305 21.20 20.99 -12.37
CA GLY A 305 21.95 20.11 -13.27
C GLY A 305 23.45 20.20 -13.01
N TRP A 306 24.24 19.37 -13.72
CA TRP A 306 25.69 19.27 -13.52
C TRP A 306 26.50 19.01 -14.79
#